data_AF-A0A6P0G999-F1
#
_entry.id   AF-A0A6P0G999-F1
#
_cell.length_a   1.000
_cell.length_b   1.000
_cell.length_c   1.000
_cell.angle_alpha   90.00
_cell.angle_beta   90.00
_cell.angle_gamma   90.00
#
_symmetry.space_group_name_H-M   'P 1'
#
loop_
_entity.id
_entity.type
_entity.pdbx_description
1 polymer ?
#
loop_
_entity_poly.entity_id
_entity_poly.type
_entity_poly.pdbx_seq_one_letter_code
_entity_poly.pdbx_strand_id
1 'polypeptide(L)'
;MSAVLDRVAALVGPALAVWQQLRPDPHDEPVPSDLSEARLRLPTTEGSGVLDPPGAGPDPPVDPLFLPRWTAAILRTALAVDRPTGAVDVGRLVGDLARLRFPARLPRHRRRQLAPAVQVLADLSDDMLPHRTDVLGLLGTLHRVVGQDRLAVLRFAGRPMTEVGAGNRTTWGPYRPPPVPQPVLLLSTLGSSFADPLAGGESLGRELSLLTRLLHRHGCRVVALVPNSAARVPAAHRRGLSVVEWDRTTSPRTVRRAVGR
;
A
#
# COMPACT_ATOMS: atom_id res chain seq x y z
N MET A 1 -24.27 14.74 4.37
CA MET A 1 -23.05 14.73 3.52
C MET A 1 -21.83 15.40 4.19
N SER A 2 -22.01 16.47 4.99
CA SER A 2 -20.92 17.18 5.71
C SER A 2 -20.07 16.30 6.63
N ALA A 3 -20.70 15.45 7.46
CA ALA A 3 -19.98 14.61 8.44
C ALA A 3 -19.06 13.53 7.82
N VAL A 4 -19.25 13.18 6.55
CA VAL A 4 -18.38 12.22 5.84
C VAL A 4 -17.15 12.94 5.27
N LEU A 5 -17.30 14.18 4.81
CA LEU A 5 -16.19 15.00 4.32
C LEU A 5 -15.28 15.47 5.47
N ASP A 6 -15.84 15.87 6.61
CA ASP A 6 -15.06 16.24 7.80
C ASP A 6 -14.24 15.06 8.37
N ARG A 7 -14.78 13.84 8.26
CA ARG A 7 -14.09 12.60 8.72
C ARG A 7 -13.04 12.10 7.73
N VAL A 8 -13.24 12.32 6.43
CA VAL A 8 -12.19 12.13 5.42
C VAL A 8 -11.08 13.16 5.65
N ALA A 9 -11.41 14.42 5.96
CA ALA A 9 -10.44 15.46 6.30
C ALA A 9 -9.65 15.17 7.59
N ALA A 10 -10.24 14.55 8.62
CA ALA A 10 -9.51 14.14 9.82
C ALA A 10 -8.51 12.99 9.59
N LEU A 11 -8.73 12.18 8.54
CA LEU A 11 -7.88 11.03 8.15
C LEU A 11 -6.84 11.40 7.09
N VAL A 12 -7.26 12.26 6.16
CA VAL A 12 -6.43 12.84 5.09
C VAL A 12 -5.59 13.96 5.63
N GLY A 13 -6.07 14.79 6.55
CA GLY A 13 -5.38 15.96 7.09
C GLY A 13 -3.98 15.65 7.64
N PRO A 14 -3.81 14.66 8.54
CA PRO A 14 -2.49 14.25 9.01
C PRO A 14 -1.65 13.62 7.89
N ALA A 15 -2.24 12.87 6.96
CA ALA A 15 -1.49 12.31 5.83
C ALA A 15 -1.03 13.43 4.88
N LEU A 16 -1.88 14.42 4.61
CA LEU A 16 -1.64 15.56 3.73
C LEU A 16 -0.58 16.47 4.34
N ALA A 17 -0.67 16.74 5.64
CA ALA A 17 0.31 17.50 6.41
C ALA A 17 1.67 16.76 6.48
N VAL A 18 1.67 15.44 6.66
CA VAL A 18 2.91 14.64 6.61
C VAL A 18 3.51 14.66 5.21
N TRP A 19 2.72 14.50 4.15
CA TRP A 19 3.20 14.65 2.77
C TRP A 19 3.73 16.06 2.46
N GLN A 20 3.19 17.10 3.09
CA GLN A 20 3.71 18.47 2.98
C GLN A 20 5.01 18.66 3.76
N GLN A 21 5.16 18.01 4.92
CA GLN A 21 6.40 17.96 5.71
C GLN A 21 7.47 17.05 5.11
N LEU A 22 7.09 16.16 4.19
CA LEU A 22 7.95 15.22 3.48
C LEU A 22 8.54 15.79 2.18
N ARG A 23 8.15 17.00 1.76
CA ARG A 23 8.92 17.70 0.73
C ARG A 23 10.34 17.85 1.26
N PRO A 24 11.37 17.29 0.61
CA PRO A 24 12.73 17.66 0.95
C PRO A 24 12.84 19.19 0.81
N ASP A 25 13.47 19.82 1.79
CA ASP A 25 13.99 21.16 1.55
C ASP A 25 14.94 21.02 0.35
N PRO A 26 14.77 21.76 -0.77
CA PRO A 26 15.72 21.71 -1.88
C PRO A 26 17.16 22.10 -1.47
N HIS A 27 17.39 22.41 -0.20
CA HIS A 27 18.68 22.74 0.41
C HIS A 27 19.35 21.61 1.20
N ASP A 28 18.76 20.40 1.32
CA ASP A 28 19.35 19.30 2.13
C ASP A 28 20.22 18.29 1.36
N GLU A 29 20.34 18.43 0.03
CA GLU A 29 21.48 17.83 -0.68
C GLU A 29 22.67 18.81 -0.66
N PRO A 30 23.87 18.42 -0.20
CA PRO A 30 25.06 19.20 -0.49
C PRO A 30 25.22 19.19 -2.00
N VAL A 31 24.90 20.32 -2.64
CA VAL A 31 25.24 20.58 -4.04
C VAL A 31 26.72 20.24 -4.17
N PRO A 32 27.11 19.26 -5.02
CA PRO A 32 28.51 19.00 -5.28
C PRO A 32 29.15 20.33 -5.68
N SER A 33 30.19 20.74 -4.95
CA SER A 33 30.91 22.02 -5.08
C SER A 33 31.52 22.26 -6.47
N ASP A 34 31.33 21.31 -7.37
CA ASP A 34 32.07 21.12 -8.61
C ASP A 34 31.23 21.56 -9.83
N LEU A 35 29.96 21.98 -9.61
CA LEU A 35 29.05 22.49 -10.65
C LEU A 35 28.74 23.99 -10.51
N SER A 36 29.51 24.74 -9.72
CA SER A 36 29.28 26.19 -9.51
C SER A 36 29.79 27.11 -10.64
N GLU A 37 30.45 26.60 -11.68
CA GLU A 37 31.08 27.49 -12.71
C GLU A 37 30.62 27.30 -14.16
N ALA A 38 29.58 26.51 -14.43
CA ALA A 38 28.94 26.52 -15.75
C ALA A 38 27.66 27.38 -15.73
N ARG A 39 27.81 28.68 -15.46
CA ARG A 39 26.76 29.67 -15.77
C ARG A 39 26.60 29.72 -17.29
N LEU A 40 25.72 28.88 -17.84
CA LEU A 40 25.14 29.05 -19.17
C LEU A 40 24.52 30.46 -19.21
N ARG A 41 25.25 31.39 -19.81
CA ARG A 41 24.73 32.69 -20.21
C ARG A 41 23.70 32.44 -21.30
N LEU A 42 22.44 32.27 -20.91
CA LEU A 42 21.33 32.34 -21.84
C LEU A 42 21.32 33.75 -22.46
N PRO A 43 21.23 33.88 -23.80
CA PRO A 43 21.13 35.18 -24.43
C PRO A 43 19.84 35.86 -23.98
N THR A 44 19.97 37.09 -23.46
CA THR A 44 18.86 37.97 -23.12
C THR A 44 18.06 38.25 -24.39
N THR A 45 16.93 37.56 -24.55
CA THR A 45 15.97 37.83 -25.63
C THR A 45 15.03 38.92 -25.13
N GLU A 46 15.40 40.18 -25.41
CA GLU A 46 14.46 41.28 -25.36
C GLU A 46 13.40 41.08 -26.45
N GLY A 47 12.13 41.03 -26.05
CA GLY A 47 11.00 40.93 -26.97
C GLY A 47 10.42 39.53 -27.14
N SER A 48 9.91 38.94 -26.07
CA SER A 48 8.88 37.91 -26.20
C SER A 48 7.81 38.22 -25.16
N GLY A 49 6.60 38.48 -25.63
CA GLY A 49 5.43 38.58 -24.75
C GLY A 49 5.28 37.25 -24.03
N VAL A 50 5.82 37.18 -22.81
CA VAL A 50 5.61 36.07 -21.90
C VAL A 50 4.12 36.10 -21.60
N LEU A 51 3.38 35.22 -22.28
CA LEU A 51 2.03 34.85 -21.88
C LEU A 51 2.12 34.52 -20.39
N ASP A 52 1.37 35.25 -19.56
CA ASP A 52 1.13 34.83 -18.19
C ASP A 52 0.82 33.32 -18.21
N PRO A 53 1.44 32.51 -17.35
CA PRO A 53 1.06 31.10 -17.27
C PRO A 53 -0.46 31.07 -17.09
N PRO A 54 -1.20 30.30 -17.91
CA PRO A 54 -2.65 30.25 -17.82
C PRO A 54 -3.00 30.00 -16.36
N GLY A 55 -3.73 30.94 -15.75
CA GLY A 55 -4.04 30.89 -14.32
C GLY A 55 -4.52 29.50 -13.96
N ALA A 56 -4.00 28.94 -12.86
CA ALA A 56 -4.20 27.55 -12.46
C ALA A 56 -5.69 27.18 -12.49
N GLY A 57 -6.13 26.64 -13.62
CA GLY A 57 -7.45 26.09 -13.76
C GLY A 57 -7.60 24.92 -12.79
N PRO A 58 -8.82 24.52 -12.44
CA PRO A 58 -9.01 23.28 -11.70
C PRO A 58 -8.34 22.15 -12.48
N ASP A 59 -7.45 21.41 -11.81
CA ASP A 59 -6.82 20.23 -12.42
C ASP A 59 -7.92 19.32 -13.01
N PRO A 60 -7.73 18.81 -14.24
CA PRO A 60 -8.71 17.90 -14.81
C PRO A 60 -8.88 16.69 -13.88
N PRO A 61 -10.10 16.17 -13.72
CA PRO A 61 -10.36 15.06 -12.81
C PRO A 61 -9.53 13.85 -13.23
N VAL A 62 -8.55 13.47 -12.41
CA VAL A 62 -7.75 12.26 -12.61
C VAL A 62 -8.64 11.06 -12.26
N ASP A 63 -8.97 10.19 -13.23
CA ASP A 63 -9.76 9.01 -12.84
C ASP A 63 -8.91 8.01 -12.05
N PRO A 64 -9.50 7.39 -11.02
CA PRO A 64 -8.77 6.55 -10.09
C PRO A 64 -8.19 5.30 -10.75
N LEU A 65 -7.09 4.80 -10.19
CA LEU A 65 -6.43 3.58 -10.61
C LEU A 65 -7.36 2.38 -10.50
N PHE A 66 -8.13 2.24 -9.43
CA PHE A 66 -9.22 1.27 -9.41
C PHE A 66 -10.54 1.88 -9.88
N LEU A 67 -11.29 1.10 -10.66
CA LEU A 67 -12.68 1.45 -10.95
C LEU A 67 -13.50 1.51 -9.64
N PRO A 68 -14.21 2.62 -9.34
CA PRO A 68 -14.94 2.78 -8.08
C PRO A 68 -15.89 1.63 -7.78
N ARG A 69 -16.60 1.14 -8.80
CA ARG A 69 -17.55 0.02 -8.70
C ARG A 69 -16.93 -1.30 -8.22
N TRP A 70 -15.62 -1.51 -8.44
CA TRP A 70 -14.95 -2.78 -8.13
C TRP A 70 -14.05 -2.70 -6.90
N THR A 71 -13.65 -1.50 -6.48
CA THR A 71 -12.67 -1.27 -5.41
C THR A 71 -13.01 -2.04 -4.13
N ALA A 72 -14.26 -1.96 -3.66
CA ALA A 72 -14.67 -2.67 -2.43
C ALA A 72 -14.59 -4.20 -2.57
N ALA A 73 -14.95 -4.75 -3.73
CA ALA A 73 -14.88 -6.18 -3.99
C ALA A 73 -13.44 -6.68 -4.15
N ILE A 74 -12.58 -5.87 -4.77
CA ILE A 74 -11.12 -6.10 -4.89
C ILE A 74 -10.51 -6.18 -3.49
N LEU A 75 -10.73 -5.16 -2.66
CA LEU A 75 -10.20 -5.09 -1.30
C LEU A 75 -10.69 -6.25 -0.43
N ARG A 76 -11.99 -6.57 -0.46
CA ARG A 76 -12.55 -7.73 0.27
C ARG A 76 -11.89 -9.03 -0.16
N THR A 77 -11.61 -9.18 -1.46
CA THR A 77 -10.98 -10.40 -1.99
C THR A 77 -9.50 -10.48 -1.59
N ALA A 78 -8.77 -9.37 -1.67
CA ALA A 78 -7.36 -9.29 -1.31
C ALA A 78 -7.14 -9.65 0.18
N LEU A 79 -8.00 -9.11 1.04
CA LEU A 79 -7.91 -9.18 2.49
C LEU A 79 -8.69 -10.36 3.09
N ALA A 80 -9.23 -11.24 2.26
CA ALA A 80 -9.94 -12.41 2.73
C ALA A 80 -8.97 -13.48 3.28
N VAL A 81 -9.38 -14.10 4.39
CA VAL A 81 -8.68 -15.20 5.06
C VAL A 81 -9.59 -16.42 5.15
N ASP A 82 -9.00 -17.61 5.12
CA ASP A 82 -9.73 -18.86 5.28
C ASP A 82 -10.11 -19.07 6.75
N ARG A 83 -11.42 -19.16 7.02
CA ARG A 83 -11.96 -19.45 8.35
C ARG A 83 -12.83 -20.71 8.30
N PRO A 84 -12.80 -21.57 9.33
CA PRO A 84 -13.65 -22.77 9.40
C PRO A 84 -15.08 -22.39 9.81
N THR A 85 -15.75 -21.57 9.00
CA THR A 85 -17.10 -21.02 9.27
C THR A 85 -18.16 -21.56 8.31
N GLY A 86 -17.81 -22.50 7.43
CA GLY A 86 -18.74 -23.17 6.53
C GLY A 86 -19.66 -24.17 7.24
N ALA A 87 -20.35 -24.99 6.44
CA ALA A 87 -21.10 -26.13 6.96
C ALA A 87 -20.17 -27.14 7.64
N VAL A 88 -20.72 -27.96 8.53
CA VAL A 88 -19.99 -29.08 9.14
C VAL A 88 -19.50 -30.01 8.03
N ASP A 89 -18.23 -30.38 8.10
CA ASP A 89 -17.62 -31.35 7.20
C ASP A 89 -17.98 -32.76 7.70
N VAL A 90 -19.13 -33.25 7.22
CA VAL A 90 -19.71 -34.53 7.65
C VAL A 90 -18.77 -35.68 7.34
N GLY A 91 -18.11 -35.66 6.16
CA GLY A 91 -17.19 -36.72 5.76
C GLY A 91 -15.99 -36.82 6.71
N ARG A 92 -15.39 -35.68 7.05
CA ARG A 92 -14.31 -35.65 8.05
C ARG A 92 -14.78 -36.08 9.43
N LEU A 93 -15.95 -35.61 9.87
CA LEU A 93 -16.51 -35.97 11.18
C LEU A 93 -16.74 -37.49 11.29
N VAL A 94 -17.39 -38.10 10.29
CA VAL A 94 -17.60 -39.55 10.23
C VAL A 94 -16.26 -40.28 10.26
N GLY A 95 -15.27 -39.80 9.50
CA GLY A 95 -13.93 -40.39 9.50
C GLY A 95 -13.17 -40.24 10.82
N ASP A 96 -13.42 -39.20 11.61
CA ASP A 96 -12.84 -39.04 12.94
C ASP A 96 -13.55 -39.98 13.94
N LEU A 97 -14.88 -40.02 13.94
CA LEU A 97 -15.69 -40.89 14.80
C LEU A 97 -15.46 -42.38 14.55
N ALA A 98 -15.35 -42.80 13.30
CA ALA A 98 -15.03 -44.19 12.94
C ALA A 98 -13.66 -44.65 13.48
N ARG A 99 -12.77 -43.71 13.79
CA ARG A 99 -11.45 -43.95 14.42
C ARG A 99 -11.45 -43.70 15.92
N LEU A 100 -12.64 -43.58 16.55
CA LEU A 100 -12.82 -43.25 17.96
C LEU A 100 -12.11 -41.93 18.36
N ARG A 101 -11.94 -41.00 17.40
CA ARG A 101 -11.39 -39.67 17.65
C ARG A 101 -12.54 -38.68 17.75
N PHE A 102 -12.74 -38.12 18.94
CA PHE A 102 -13.75 -37.11 19.19
C PHE A 102 -13.10 -35.72 19.12
N PRO A 103 -13.27 -34.98 18.01
CA PRO A 103 -12.61 -33.69 17.88
C PRO A 103 -13.23 -32.70 18.87
N ALA A 104 -12.38 -31.93 19.58
CA ALA A 104 -12.82 -30.92 20.54
C ALA A 104 -13.68 -29.80 19.91
N ARG A 105 -13.68 -29.69 18.57
CA ARG A 105 -14.52 -28.78 17.78
C ARG A 105 -14.99 -29.49 16.52
N LEU A 106 -16.23 -29.23 16.12
CA LEU A 106 -16.78 -29.80 14.88
C LEU A 106 -15.92 -29.36 13.67
N PRO A 107 -15.48 -30.30 12.81
CA PRO A 107 -14.80 -29.95 11.58
C PRO A 107 -15.79 -29.21 10.67
N ARG A 108 -15.35 -28.10 10.07
CA ARG A 108 -16.18 -27.28 9.17
C ARG A 108 -15.42 -26.98 7.90
N HIS A 109 -16.14 -26.88 6.79
CA HIS A 109 -15.57 -26.40 5.54
C HIS A 109 -15.02 -24.98 5.71
N ARG A 110 -13.85 -24.72 5.13
CA ARG A 110 -13.25 -23.39 5.14
C ARG A 110 -13.96 -22.48 4.15
N ARG A 111 -14.24 -21.24 4.55
CA ARG A 111 -14.76 -20.19 3.68
C ARG A 111 -13.86 -18.96 3.78
N ARG A 112 -13.65 -18.30 2.65
CA ARG A 112 -12.95 -17.01 2.60
C ARG A 112 -13.87 -15.91 3.09
N GLN A 113 -13.42 -15.22 4.12
CA GLN A 113 -14.12 -14.10 4.74
C GLN A 113 -13.15 -12.95 4.94
N LEU A 114 -13.65 -11.71 4.94
CA LEU A 114 -12.82 -10.55 5.26
C LEU A 114 -12.16 -10.76 6.62
N ALA A 115 -10.86 -10.48 6.71
CA ALA A 115 -10.15 -10.59 7.97
C ALA A 115 -10.77 -9.69 9.05
N PRO A 116 -10.79 -10.14 10.32
CA PRO A 116 -11.36 -9.36 11.41
C PRO A 116 -10.57 -8.09 11.71
N ALA A 117 -9.31 -8.02 11.29
CA ALA A 117 -8.51 -6.82 11.33
C ALA A 117 -7.46 -6.86 10.21
N VAL A 118 -6.99 -5.68 9.79
CA VAL A 118 -6.05 -5.49 8.69
C VAL A 118 -5.07 -4.39 9.08
N GLN A 119 -3.79 -4.58 8.76
CA GLN A 119 -2.81 -3.50 8.81
C GLN A 119 -2.49 -3.04 7.38
N VAL A 120 -2.33 -1.73 7.19
CA VAL A 120 -1.88 -1.13 5.94
C VAL A 120 -0.53 -0.48 6.19
N LEU A 121 0.43 -0.73 5.30
CA LEU A 121 1.69 -0.02 5.21
C LEU A 121 1.66 0.81 3.93
N ALA A 122 1.58 2.14 4.07
CA ALA A 122 1.54 3.06 2.95
C ALA A 122 2.91 3.72 2.75
N ASP A 123 3.50 3.50 1.58
CA ASP A 123 4.72 4.14 1.16
C ASP A 123 4.45 5.59 0.76
N LEU A 124 5.18 6.50 1.39
CA LEU A 124 5.12 7.93 1.17
C LEU A 124 6.41 8.47 0.54
N SER A 125 7.20 7.61 -0.11
CA SER A 125 8.33 8.06 -0.93
C SER A 125 7.89 8.88 -2.14
N ASP A 126 8.84 9.60 -2.74
CA ASP A 126 8.57 10.44 -3.91
C ASP A 126 8.04 9.64 -5.12
N ASP A 127 8.45 8.36 -5.24
CA ASP A 127 7.94 7.42 -6.23
C ASP A 127 6.42 7.21 -6.13
N MET A 128 5.82 7.47 -4.96
CA MET A 128 4.38 7.35 -4.72
C MET A 128 3.62 8.67 -4.87
N LEU A 129 4.30 9.81 -5.07
CA LEU A 129 3.66 11.12 -5.28
C LEU A 129 2.64 11.11 -6.43
N PRO A 130 2.92 10.51 -7.62
CA PRO A 130 1.95 10.46 -8.71
C PRO A 130 0.65 9.73 -8.35
N HIS A 131 0.70 8.87 -7.34
CA HIS A 131 -0.40 8.01 -6.91
C HIS A 131 -1.04 8.49 -5.60
N ARG A 132 -0.68 9.69 -5.11
CA ARG A 132 -1.14 10.21 -3.81
C ARG A 132 -2.66 10.25 -3.70
N THR A 133 -3.35 10.79 -4.71
CA THR A 133 -4.81 10.89 -4.72
C THR A 133 -5.46 9.51 -4.65
N ASP A 134 -4.92 8.53 -5.39
CA ASP A 134 -5.37 7.15 -5.37
C ASP A 134 -5.16 6.50 -3.99
N VAL A 135 -4.00 6.74 -3.35
CA VAL A 135 -3.70 6.18 -2.01
C VAL A 135 -4.71 6.67 -1.01
N LEU A 136 -5.00 7.98 -1.01
CA LEU A 136 -5.98 8.57 -0.10
C LEU A 136 -7.39 8.02 -0.36
N GLY A 137 -7.80 7.91 -1.62
CA GLY A 137 -9.10 7.34 -2.01
C GLY A 137 -9.23 5.86 -1.62
N LEU A 138 -8.15 5.09 -1.75
CA LEU A 138 -8.10 3.69 -1.36
C LEU A 138 -8.17 3.52 0.15
N LEU A 139 -7.42 4.32 0.93
CA LEU A 139 -7.48 4.33 2.39
C LEU A 139 -8.87 4.68 2.90
N GLY A 140 -9.56 5.65 2.28
CA GLY A 140 -10.95 5.97 2.59
C GLY A 140 -11.90 4.80 2.30
N THR A 141 -11.67 4.07 1.20
CA THR A 141 -12.48 2.88 0.88
C THR A 141 -12.20 1.71 1.82
N LEU A 142 -10.94 1.51 2.22
CA LEU A 142 -10.55 0.53 3.24
C LEU A 142 -11.25 0.79 4.57
N HIS A 143 -11.30 2.04 5.02
CA HIS A 143 -12.05 2.40 6.23
C HIS A 143 -13.53 2.02 6.13
N ARG A 144 -14.18 2.25 4.98
CA ARG A 144 -15.59 1.86 4.77
C ARG A 144 -15.78 0.35 4.72
N VAL A 145 -14.82 -0.40 4.16
CA VAL A 145 -14.92 -1.85 3.95
C VAL A 145 -14.58 -2.63 5.23
N VAL A 146 -13.49 -2.25 5.90
CA VAL A 146 -12.96 -2.95 7.07
C VAL A 146 -13.53 -2.37 8.36
N GLY A 147 -13.86 -1.08 8.40
CA GLY A 147 -14.25 -0.38 9.62
C GLY A 147 -13.04 0.19 10.36
N GLN A 148 -13.23 1.31 11.04
CA GLN A 148 -12.16 2.10 11.67
C GLN A 148 -11.40 1.32 12.75
N ASP A 149 -12.11 0.62 13.64
CA ASP A 149 -11.49 -0.09 14.77
C ASP A 149 -10.76 -1.37 14.37
N ARG A 150 -10.86 -1.76 13.09
CA ARG A 150 -10.30 -2.99 12.52
C ARG A 150 -9.21 -2.70 11.49
N LEU A 151 -8.85 -1.44 11.30
CA LEU A 151 -7.88 -1.00 10.31
C LEU A 151 -6.76 -0.20 10.98
N ALA A 152 -5.55 -0.74 10.99
CA ALA A 152 -4.36 -0.04 11.44
C ALA A 152 -3.58 0.49 10.22
N VAL A 153 -3.40 1.80 10.09
CA VAL A 153 -2.64 2.40 8.98
C VAL A 153 -1.32 2.94 9.49
N LEU A 154 -0.22 2.38 9.00
CA LEU A 154 1.14 2.88 9.19
C LEU A 154 1.69 3.41 7.87
N ARG A 155 2.63 4.34 7.98
CA ARG A 155 3.26 5.05 6.87
C ARG A 155 4.77 4.88 6.98
N PHE A 156 5.45 4.79 5.85
CA PHE A 156 6.91 4.75 5.75
C PHE A 156 7.36 5.49 4.48
N ALA A 157 8.64 5.81 4.32
CA ALA A 157 9.17 6.40 3.08
C ALA A 157 10.43 5.62 2.66
N GLY A 158 10.27 4.65 1.74
CA GLY A 158 11.37 3.78 1.26
C GLY A 158 11.98 2.82 2.28
N ARG A 159 11.70 2.97 3.58
CA ARG A 159 12.31 2.22 4.69
C ARG A 159 11.25 1.57 5.61
N PRO A 160 10.55 0.53 5.15
CA PRO A 160 9.40 -0.04 5.85
C PRO A 160 9.71 -0.79 7.15
N MET A 161 10.97 -1.09 7.47
CA MET A 161 11.38 -1.74 8.72
C MET A 161 11.90 -0.76 9.77
N THR A 162 12.52 0.34 9.35
CA THR A 162 13.27 1.22 10.25
C THR A 162 12.57 2.55 10.52
N GLU A 163 11.84 3.08 9.54
CA GLU A 163 11.15 4.38 9.63
C GLU A 163 9.66 4.22 9.30
N VAL A 164 8.90 3.66 10.23
CA VAL A 164 7.45 3.44 10.07
C VAL A 164 6.66 3.93 11.29
N GLY A 165 5.48 4.48 11.06
CA GLY A 165 4.62 4.89 12.16
C GLY A 165 3.24 5.36 11.74
N ALA A 166 2.40 5.58 12.75
CA ALA A 166 1.16 6.31 12.59
C ALA A 166 1.44 7.81 12.74
N GLY A 167 0.69 8.66 12.02
CA GLY A 167 0.81 10.11 12.17
C GLY A 167 2.13 10.69 11.67
N ASN A 168 2.70 11.63 12.42
CA ASN A 168 3.86 12.44 12.05
C ASN A 168 5.13 11.59 11.90
N ARG A 169 5.96 11.90 10.90
CA ARG A 169 7.25 11.23 10.66
C ARG A 169 8.19 11.29 11.87
N THR A 170 8.14 12.35 12.68
CA THR A 170 8.99 12.46 13.88
C THR A 170 8.70 11.40 14.94
N THR A 171 7.53 10.76 14.90
CA THR A 171 7.16 9.68 15.82
C THR A 171 7.32 8.29 15.19
N TRP A 172 7.88 8.20 13.98
CA TRP A 172 8.12 6.92 13.32
C TRP A 172 9.34 6.23 13.93
N GLY A 173 9.36 4.91 13.83
CA GLY A 173 10.46 4.11 14.32
C GLY A 173 10.41 2.70 13.74
N PRO A 174 11.08 1.73 14.40
CA PRO A 174 11.15 0.37 13.89
C PRO A 174 9.78 -0.28 13.78
N TYR A 175 9.58 -1.01 12.69
CA TYR A 175 8.34 -1.73 12.43
C TYR A 175 8.09 -2.79 13.49
N ARG A 176 6.85 -2.80 14.00
CA ARG A 176 6.36 -3.86 14.86
C ARG A 176 5.20 -4.58 14.16
N PRO A 177 5.28 -5.90 14.01
CA PRO A 177 4.21 -6.69 13.43
C PRO A 177 2.95 -6.59 14.30
N PRO A 178 1.76 -6.78 13.72
CA PRO A 178 0.52 -6.74 14.49
C PRO A 178 0.52 -7.83 15.59
N PRO A 179 -0.14 -7.56 16.74
CA PRO A 179 -0.11 -8.46 17.90
C PRO A 179 -0.80 -9.80 17.65
N VAL A 180 -1.74 -9.83 16.70
CA VAL A 180 -2.45 -11.05 16.26
C VAL A 180 -2.20 -11.25 14.77
N PRO A 181 -1.98 -12.49 14.29
CA PRO A 181 -1.79 -12.77 12.88
C PRO A 181 -2.96 -12.25 12.03
N GLN A 182 -2.66 -11.33 11.13
CA GLN A 182 -3.65 -10.69 10.25
C GLN A 182 -3.04 -10.32 8.90
N PRO A 183 -3.85 -10.08 7.86
CA PRO A 183 -3.34 -9.61 6.58
C PRO A 183 -2.71 -8.22 6.72
N VAL A 184 -1.60 -8.04 6.02
CA VAL A 184 -0.92 -6.75 5.85
C VAL A 184 -1.01 -6.34 4.39
N LEU A 185 -1.56 -5.15 4.14
CA LEU A 185 -1.66 -4.55 2.82
C LEU A 185 -0.53 -3.53 2.64
N LEU A 186 0.34 -3.76 1.68
CA LEU A 186 1.43 -2.86 1.35
C LEU A 186 1.04 -2.03 0.12
N LEU A 187 1.07 -0.71 0.22
CA LEU A 187 0.87 0.22 -0.90
C LEU A 187 2.23 0.84 -1.23
N SER A 188 2.87 0.40 -2.31
CA SER A 188 4.23 0.83 -2.68
C SER A 188 4.52 0.51 -4.14
N THR A 189 5.51 1.19 -4.73
CA THR A 189 6.07 0.81 -6.04
C THR A 189 6.96 -0.44 -5.96
N LEU A 190 7.33 -0.90 -4.76
CA LEU A 190 8.26 -2.02 -4.54
C LEU A 190 9.60 -1.84 -5.28
N GLY A 191 10.06 -0.61 -5.46
CA GLY A 191 11.29 -0.28 -6.15
C GLY A 191 11.16 -0.25 -7.67
N SER A 192 9.95 -0.27 -8.22
CA SER A 192 9.72 0.11 -9.63
C SER A 192 9.72 1.64 -9.74
N SER A 193 10.86 2.28 -9.45
CA SER A 193 10.97 3.73 -9.63
C SER A 193 10.86 4.09 -11.11
N PHE A 194 10.29 5.27 -11.38
CA PHE A 194 10.25 5.86 -12.71
C PHE A 194 11.53 6.63 -13.06
N ALA A 195 12.29 7.09 -12.04
CA ALA A 195 13.38 8.05 -12.20
C ALA A 195 14.75 7.38 -12.37
N ASP A 196 15.01 6.25 -11.70
CA ASP A 196 16.26 5.50 -11.89
C ASP A 196 16.11 4.03 -11.40
N PRO A 197 16.18 3.02 -12.29
CA PRO A 197 16.17 1.60 -11.91
C PRO A 197 17.37 1.16 -11.03
N LEU A 198 18.46 1.94 -11.01
CA LEU A 198 19.73 1.54 -10.40
C LEU A 198 20.05 2.29 -9.09
N ALA A 199 19.53 3.50 -8.87
CA ALA A 199 19.98 4.34 -7.74
C ALA A 199 19.29 4.06 -6.38
N GLY A 200 18.11 3.43 -6.34
CA GLY A 200 17.33 3.30 -5.08
C GLY A 200 16.89 1.88 -4.69
N GLY A 201 17.06 0.89 -5.57
CA GLY A 201 16.41 -0.42 -5.46
C GLY A 201 16.96 -1.36 -4.39
N GLU A 202 18.28 -1.31 -4.10
CA GLU A 202 18.90 -2.31 -3.22
C GLU A 202 18.50 -2.16 -1.74
N SER A 203 18.44 -0.92 -1.24
CA SER A 203 18.11 -0.66 0.16
C SER A 203 16.67 -1.05 0.47
N LEU A 204 15.72 -0.59 -0.36
CA LEU A 204 14.32 -0.98 -0.27
C LEU A 204 14.13 -2.49 -0.44
N GLY A 205 14.87 -3.13 -1.37
CA GLY A 205 14.81 -4.57 -1.57
C GLY A 205 15.22 -5.38 -0.34
N ARG A 206 16.27 -4.96 0.37
CA ARG A 206 16.71 -5.58 1.62
C ARG A 206 15.68 -5.38 2.74
N GLU A 207 15.18 -4.16 2.89
CA GLU A 207 14.14 -3.80 3.86
C GLU A 207 12.84 -4.60 3.62
N LEU A 208 12.35 -4.68 2.38
CA LEU A 208 11.20 -5.49 2.00
C LEU A 208 11.43 -6.98 2.28
N SER A 209 12.62 -7.49 1.99
CA SER A 209 12.97 -8.89 2.28
C SER A 209 13.00 -9.19 3.78
N LEU A 210 13.39 -8.22 4.62
CA LEU A 210 13.31 -8.35 6.08
C LEU A 210 11.86 -8.29 6.57
N LEU A 211 11.09 -7.34 6.06
CA LEU A 211 9.68 -7.17 6.37
C LEU A 211 8.87 -8.43 6.06
N THR A 212 9.00 -8.98 4.85
CA THR A 212 8.24 -10.17 4.45
C THR A 212 8.61 -11.38 5.29
N ARG A 213 9.90 -11.58 5.60
CA ARG A 213 10.36 -12.64 6.51
C ARG A 213 9.78 -12.48 7.91
N LEU A 214 9.80 -11.26 8.47
CA LEU A 214 9.22 -10.97 9.78
C LEU A 214 7.72 -11.29 9.79
N LEU A 215 6.97 -10.76 8.83
CA LEU A 215 5.53 -10.95 8.72
C LEU A 215 5.15 -12.41 8.53
N HIS A 216 5.90 -13.15 7.71
CA HIS A 216 5.65 -14.57 7.51
C HIS A 216 5.88 -15.38 8.78
N ARG A 217 6.95 -15.08 9.54
CA ARG A 217 7.20 -15.71 10.86
C ARG A 217 6.10 -15.42 11.87
N HIS A 218 5.49 -14.23 11.80
CA HIS A 218 4.32 -13.87 12.60
C HIS A 218 2.99 -14.41 12.06
N GLY A 219 3.00 -15.27 11.02
CA GLY A 219 1.78 -15.81 10.41
C GLY A 219 0.93 -14.78 9.66
N CYS A 220 1.49 -13.61 9.38
CA CYS A 220 0.84 -12.55 8.64
C CYS A 220 1.01 -12.78 7.14
N ARG A 221 -0.09 -12.67 6.41
CA ARG A 221 -0.08 -12.73 4.95
C ARG A 221 0.07 -11.33 4.38
N VAL A 222 0.99 -11.15 3.44
CA VAL A 222 1.27 -9.83 2.86
C VAL A 222 0.74 -9.75 1.44
N VAL A 223 -0.07 -8.72 1.18
CA VAL A 223 -0.59 -8.39 -0.15
C VAL A 223 -0.03 -7.02 -0.53
N ALA A 224 0.64 -6.92 -1.67
CA ALA A 224 1.13 -5.65 -2.17
C ALA A 224 0.26 -5.15 -3.32
N LEU A 225 -0.17 -3.90 -3.24
CA LEU A 225 -0.80 -3.15 -4.32
C LEU A 225 0.24 -2.25 -4.96
N VAL A 226 0.54 -2.52 -6.24
CA VAL A 226 1.57 -1.82 -7.01
C VAL A 226 0.93 -1.02 -8.13
N PRO A 227 1.13 0.31 -8.21
CA PRO A 227 0.54 1.13 -9.29
C PRO A 227 1.01 0.74 -10.69
N ASN A 228 2.23 0.21 -10.77
CA ASN A 228 2.84 -0.27 -12.01
C ASN A 228 2.50 -1.73 -12.29
N SER A 229 2.68 -2.17 -13.54
CA SER A 229 2.52 -3.59 -13.86
C SER A 229 3.39 -4.44 -12.93
N ALA A 230 2.79 -5.46 -12.35
CA ALA A 230 3.43 -6.42 -11.48
C ALA A 230 4.62 -7.05 -12.20
N ALA A 231 4.61 -7.15 -13.53
CA ALA A 231 5.72 -7.63 -14.35
C ALA A 231 7.02 -6.82 -14.17
N ARG A 232 6.93 -5.53 -13.81
CA ARG A 232 8.09 -4.65 -13.58
C ARG A 232 8.68 -4.77 -12.18
N VAL A 233 7.96 -5.38 -11.23
CA VAL A 233 8.46 -5.59 -9.87
C VAL A 233 9.59 -6.62 -9.91
N PRO A 234 10.79 -6.34 -9.38
CA PRO A 234 11.89 -7.30 -9.34
C PRO A 234 11.48 -8.63 -8.69
N ALA A 235 11.91 -9.76 -9.27
CA ALA A 235 11.51 -11.09 -8.82
C ALA A 235 11.86 -11.35 -7.34
N ALA A 236 12.98 -10.81 -6.87
CA ALA A 236 13.39 -10.88 -5.47
C ALA A 236 12.34 -10.25 -4.53
N HIS A 237 11.72 -9.13 -4.92
CA HIS A 237 10.74 -8.42 -4.10
C HIS A 237 9.38 -9.10 -4.09
N ARG A 238 9.06 -9.94 -5.09
CA ARG A 238 7.81 -10.71 -5.11
C ARG A 238 7.82 -11.92 -4.16
N ARG A 239 8.99 -12.35 -3.69
CA ARG A 239 9.11 -13.53 -2.84
C ARG A 239 8.39 -13.30 -1.51
N GLY A 240 7.43 -14.17 -1.20
CA GLY A 240 6.63 -14.08 0.02
C GLY A 240 5.51 -13.03 -0.01
N LEU A 241 5.26 -12.40 -1.16
CA LEU A 241 4.18 -11.43 -1.36
C LEU A 241 3.14 -11.94 -2.38
N SER A 242 1.86 -11.68 -2.13
CA SER A 242 0.86 -11.65 -3.19
C SER A 242 0.88 -10.26 -3.82
N VAL A 243 1.51 -10.10 -5.00
CA VAL A 243 1.53 -8.82 -5.74
C VAL A 243 0.27 -8.71 -6.59
N VAL A 244 -0.44 -7.60 -6.45
CA VAL A 244 -1.66 -7.26 -7.17
C VAL A 244 -1.43 -5.90 -7.83
N GLU A 245 -1.65 -5.85 -9.14
CA GLU A 245 -1.60 -4.61 -9.89
C GLU A 245 -2.70 -3.67 -9.39
N TRP A 246 -2.36 -2.38 -9.32
CA TRP A 246 -3.27 -1.33 -8.93
C TRP A 246 -3.57 -0.48 -10.14
N ASP A 247 -4.41 -1.05 -11.00
CA ASP A 247 -4.78 -0.48 -12.28
C ASP A 247 -6.28 -0.69 -12.57
N ARG A 248 -6.75 -0.12 -13.68
CA ARG A 248 -8.18 -0.14 -14.03
C ARG A 248 -8.63 -1.51 -14.53
N THR A 249 -7.70 -2.38 -14.92
CA THR A 249 -7.99 -3.73 -15.40
C THR A 249 -8.14 -4.74 -14.25
N THR A 250 -7.68 -4.37 -13.05
CA THR A 250 -7.76 -5.21 -11.87
C THR A 250 -9.19 -5.47 -11.45
N SER A 251 -9.49 -6.76 -11.24
CA SER A 251 -10.80 -7.26 -10.88
C SER A 251 -10.70 -8.18 -9.65
N PRO A 252 -11.82 -8.45 -8.95
CA PRO A 252 -11.82 -9.45 -7.89
C PRO A 252 -11.29 -10.83 -8.33
N ARG A 253 -11.45 -11.18 -9.61
CA ARG A 253 -10.95 -12.43 -10.19
C ARG A 253 -9.42 -12.43 -10.29
N THR A 254 -8.81 -11.36 -10.79
CA THR A 254 -7.33 -11.27 -10.90
C THR A 254 -6.69 -11.24 -9.52
N VAL A 255 -7.28 -10.49 -8.58
CA VAL A 255 -6.88 -10.46 -7.17
C VAL A 255 -6.94 -11.85 -6.57
N ARG A 256 -8.04 -12.59 -6.74
CA ARG A 256 -8.18 -13.97 -6.23
C ARG A 256 -7.10 -14.89 -6.76
N ARG A 257 -6.69 -14.75 -8.02
CA ARG A 257 -5.61 -15.54 -8.61
C ARG A 257 -4.25 -15.23 -7.99
N ALA A 258 -3.97 -13.96 -7.69
CA ALA A 258 -2.74 -13.54 -7.03
C ALA A 258 -2.69 -13.96 -5.54
N VAL A 259 -3.85 -13.95 -4.88
CA VAL A 259 -4.04 -14.18 -3.43
C VAL A 259 -4.31 -15.65 -3.07
N GLY A 260 -4.74 -16.46 -4.04
CA GLY A 260 -5.08 -17.87 -3.87
C GLY A 260 -3.90 -18.85 -4.03
N ARG A 261 -2.70 -18.34 -4.30
CA ARG A 261 -1.44 -19.09 -4.23
C ARG A 261 -0.92 -19.08 -2.80
#